data_AF-A0A3D0QG06-F1
#
_entry.id   AF-A0A3D0QG06-F1
#
_cell.length_a   1.000
_cell.length_b   1.000
_cell.length_c   1.000
_cell.angle_alpha   90.00
_cell.angle_beta   90.00
_cell.angle_gamma   90.00
#
_symmetry.space_group_name_H-M   'P 1'
#
loop_
_entity.id
_entity.type
_entity.pdbx_description
1 polymer ?
#
loop_
_entity_poly.entity_id
_entity_poly.type
_entity_poly.pdbx_seq_one_letter_code
_entity_poly.pdbx_strand_id
1 'polypeptide(L)'
;AGSTVTIGGTIAGTTPLYLQLPGLVRENLFISKLGYDTLVVPIGDQHAGSVVAKLNPRAGFPRGTISGVAGGVPNSDQWLTYASGATMIGSGVLSAYLKDRANREFDRYMSTKDPGSLSATRRLDKGAAAALAVSQISFAILAYILLSE
;
A
#
# COMPACT_ATOMS: atom_id res chain seq x y z
N ALA A 1 13.17 10.28 12.00
CA ALA A 1 14.15 11.25 11.43
C ALA A 1 15.01 10.57 10.37
N GLY A 2 15.13 11.19 9.20
CA GLY A 2 15.97 10.72 8.10
C GLY A 2 17.47 10.88 8.38
N SER A 3 18.30 10.39 7.46
CA SER A 3 19.77 10.51 7.50
C SER A 3 20.22 11.73 6.71
N THR A 4 21.24 12.44 7.18
CA THR A 4 21.83 13.58 6.47
C THR A 4 22.73 13.07 5.35
N VAL A 5 22.55 13.62 4.14
CA VAL A 5 23.31 13.29 2.94
C VAL A 5 24.22 14.47 2.59
N THR A 6 25.50 14.19 2.33
CA THR A 6 26.53 15.17 2.01
C THR A 6 27.25 14.78 0.72
N ILE A 7 27.49 15.76 -0.16
CA ILE A 7 28.19 15.63 -1.45
C ILE A 7 29.31 16.67 -1.49
N GLY A 8 30.54 16.28 -1.80
CA GLY A 8 31.67 17.22 -1.86
C GLY A 8 31.87 18.07 -0.60
N GLY A 9 31.47 17.57 0.58
CA GLY A 9 31.51 18.31 1.85
C GLY A 9 30.33 19.27 2.09
N THR A 10 29.38 19.37 1.16
CA THR A 10 28.17 20.20 1.28
C THR A 10 26.95 19.35 1.63
N ILE A 11 26.11 19.82 2.56
CA ILE A 11 24.87 19.13 2.93
C ILE A 11 23.88 19.21 1.76
N ALA A 12 23.59 18.07 1.15
CA ALA A 12 22.64 17.96 0.05
C ALA A 12 21.19 17.86 0.56
N GLY A 13 20.97 17.29 1.74
CA GLY A 13 19.64 17.19 2.36
C GLY A 13 19.50 16.03 3.33
N THR A 14 18.26 15.57 3.51
CA THR A 14 17.90 14.48 4.43
C THR A 14 17.11 13.41 3.68
N THR A 15 17.38 12.12 3.93
CA THR A 15 16.66 11.01 3.27
C THR A 15 15.17 10.95 3.68
N PRO A 16 14.23 10.57 2.79
CA PRO A 16 14.44 10.24 1.38
C PRO A 16 14.77 11.49 0.55
N LEU A 17 15.80 11.39 -0.30
CA LEU A 17 16.34 12.52 -1.06
C LEU A 17 16.46 12.13 -2.53
N TYR A 18 15.86 12.92 -3.41
CA TYR A 18 16.02 12.80 -4.86
C TYR A 18 17.04 13.81 -5.32
N LEU A 19 18.08 13.34 -6.02
CA LEU A 19 19.17 14.17 -6.52
C LEU A 19 19.20 14.08 -8.04
N GLN A 20 19.11 15.23 -8.69
CA GLN A 20 19.42 15.36 -10.11
C GLN A 20 20.85 15.85 -10.22
N LEU A 21 21.75 14.96 -10.59
CA LEU A 21 23.15 15.30 -10.80
C LEU A 21 23.35 15.57 -12.30
N PRO A 22 23.90 16.73 -12.70
CA PRO A 22 24.35 16.92 -14.06
C PRO A 22 25.39 15.83 -14.40
N GLY A 23 25.35 15.29 -15.61
CA GLY A 23 26.07 14.05 -15.97
C GLY A 23 27.57 14.05 -15.64
N LEU A 24 28.11 12.84 -15.40
CA LEU A 24 29.51 12.51 -15.05
C LEU A 24 30.02 13.03 -13.69
N VAL A 25 29.15 13.26 -12.71
CA VAL A 25 29.59 13.52 -11.32
C VAL A 25 30.09 12.21 -10.69
N ARG A 26 31.42 12.06 -10.63
CA ARG A 26 32.13 10.97 -9.93
C ARG A 26 32.44 11.38 -8.50
N GLU A 27 31.40 11.62 -7.72
CA GLU A 27 31.54 11.98 -6.31
C GLU A 27 30.98 10.91 -5.39
N ASN A 28 31.50 10.88 -4.17
CA ASN A 28 31.02 10.00 -3.12
C ASN A 28 29.92 10.71 -2.32
N LEU A 29 28.79 10.05 -2.16
CA LEU A 29 27.77 10.43 -1.19
C LEU A 29 28.17 9.95 0.20
N PHE A 30 28.12 10.85 1.16
CA PHE A 30 28.27 10.51 2.56
C PHE A 30 26.90 10.56 3.22
N ILE A 31 26.46 9.44 3.77
CA ILE A 31 25.19 9.33 4.50
C ILE A 31 25.52 9.16 5.97
N SER A 32 25.09 10.11 6.79
CA SER A 32 25.33 10.12 8.23
C SER A 32 24.02 10.18 9.00
N LYS A 33 23.97 9.47 10.13
CA LYS A 33 22.85 9.53 11.06
C LYS A 33 23.39 9.37 12.47
N LEU A 34 22.86 10.15 13.40
CA LEU A 34 23.27 10.07 14.80
C LEU A 34 23.10 8.64 15.34
N GLY A 35 24.15 8.09 15.95
CA GLY A 35 24.17 6.72 16.48
C GLY A 35 24.48 5.63 15.45
N TYR A 36 24.76 6.00 14.20
CA TYR A 36 25.16 5.08 13.13
C TYR A 36 26.51 5.49 12.53
N ASP A 37 27.20 4.52 11.94
CA ASP A 37 28.41 4.79 11.20
C ASP A 37 28.09 5.44 9.84
N THR A 38 28.94 6.39 9.42
CA THR A 38 28.79 7.07 8.13
C THR A 38 29.02 6.08 6.99
N LEU A 39 28.06 6.00 6.08
CA LEU A 39 28.17 5.18 4.87
C LEU A 39 28.63 6.03 3.69
N VAL A 40 29.57 5.51 2.91
CA VAL A 40 30.04 6.12 1.67
C VAL A 40 29.45 5.36 0.51
N VAL A 41 28.70 6.04 -0.35
CA VAL A 41 28.11 5.47 -1.56
C VAL A 41 28.76 6.14 -2.78
N PRO A 42 29.53 5.40 -3.60
CA PRO A 42 30.10 5.97 -4.81
C PRO A 42 29.01 6.22 -5.84
N ILE A 43 28.87 7.46 -6.32
CA ILE A 43 28.06 7.74 -7.51
C ILE A 43 28.98 7.63 -8.73
N GLY A 44 28.62 6.74 -9.65
CA GLY A 44 29.28 6.63 -10.95
C GLY A 44 28.24 6.44 -12.05
N ASP A 45 28.73 6.34 -13.30
CA ASP A 45 27.94 6.32 -14.54
C ASP A 45 26.87 5.20 -14.60
N GLN A 46 26.86 4.26 -13.65
CA GLN A 46 25.97 3.10 -13.58
C GLN A 46 24.82 3.23 -12.55
N HIS A 47 24.75 4.33 -11.78
CA HIS A 47 23.76 4.49 -10.70
C HIS A 47 22.60 5.41 -11.08
N ALA A 48 22.12 5.30 -12.32
CA ALA A 48 20.85 5.92 -12.75
C ALA A 48 19.66 5.14 -12.16
N GLY A 49 19.44 5.23 -10.84
CA GLY A 49 18.39 4.47 -10.16
C GLY A 49 18.30 4.72 -8.66
N SER A 50 17.37 4.02 -8.00
CA SER A 50 17.18 4.09 -6.55
C SER A 50 18.30 3.36 -5.82
N VAL A 51 18.94 4.02 -4.85
CA VAL A 51 19.98 3.42 -4.00
C VAL A 51 19.42 3.22 -2.59
N VAL A 52 19.37 1.97 -2.15
CA VAL A 52 18.96 1.60 -0.78
C VAL A 52 20.20 1.44 0.09
N ALA A 53 20.40 2.37 1.02
CA ALA A 53 21.53 2.38 1.93
C ALA A 53 21.14 1.83 3.32
N LYS A 54 21.85 0.81 3.80
CA LYS A 54 21.69 0.26 5.16
C LYS A 54 22.83 0.76 6.06
N LEU A 55 22.49 1.52 7.10
CA LEU A 55 23.44 2.03 8.08
C LEU A 55 23.65 1.05 9.22
N ASN A 56 24.91 0.88 9.65
CA ASN A 56 25.25 0.06 10.81
C ASN A 56 25.27 0.92 12.08
N PRO A 57 24.66 0.48 13.18
CA PRO A 57 24.70 1.21 14.44
C PRO A 57 26.13 1.19 15.00
N ARG A 58 26.60 2.36 15.47
CA ARG A 58 27.95 2.48 16.05
C ARG A 58 28.01 1.70 17.37
N ALA A 59 29.03 0.87 17.54
CA ALA A 59 29.25 0.12 18.78
C ALA A 59 29.41 1.06 19.99
N GLY A 60 28.65 0.81 21.07
CA GLY A 60 28.69 1.60 22.30
C GLY A 60 27.72 2.80 22.34
N PHE A 61 26.96 3.07 21.29
CA PHE A 61 25.90 4.09 21.34
C PHE A 61 24.67 3.56 22.09
N PRO A 62 24.05 4.31 23.03
CA PRO A 62 22.87 3.86 23.75
C PRO A 62 21.73 3.55 22.76
N ARG A 63 21.34 2.28 22.65
CA ARG A 63 20.25 1.84 21.75
C ARG A 63 18.89 2.47 22.10
N GLY A 64 18.76 3.10 23.26
CA GLY A 64 17.53 3.72 23.75
C GLY A 64 17.13 5.04 23.10
N THR A 65 17.99 5.69 22.33
CA THR A 65 17.68 6.95 21.61
C THR A 65 17.57 6.78 20.10
N ILE A 66 17.79 5.56 19.61
CA ILE A 66 17.66 5.22 18.21
C ILE A 66 16.20 4.85 17.98
N SER A 67 15.34 5.86 17.74
CA SER A 67 14.09 5.66 16.97
C SER A 67 14.47 5.30 15.53
N GLY A 68 15.07 4.13 15.38
CA GLY A 68 15.12 3.43 14.12
C GLY A 68 13.71 2.95 13.85
N VAL A 69 13.22 3.25 12.65
CA VAL A 69 12.12 2.52 12.03
C VAL A 69 12.62 1.09 11.88
N ALA A 70 12.56 0.34 12.97
CA ALA A 70 12.65 -1.10 12.97
C ALA A 70 11.43 -1.59 12.16
N GLY A 71 11.67 -2.57 11.29
CA GLY A 71 10.72 -3.06 10.30
C GLY A 71 9.30 -3.11 10.82
N GLY A 72 8.36 -2.71 9.95
CA GLY A 72 6.94 -2.57 10.24
C GLY A 72 6.47 -3.63 11.22
N VAL A 73 6.34 -3.23 12.48
CA VAL A 73 5.26 -3.76 13.30
C VAL A 73 4.03 -3.50 12.44
N PRO A 74 3.24 -4.50 12.07
CA PRO A 74 2.01 -4.24 11.34
C PRO A 74 1.25 -3.26 12.20
N ASN A 75 1.23 -1.99 11.77
CA ASN A 75 0.38 -1.00 12.37
C ASN A 75 -1.02 -1.63 12.29
N SER A 76 -1.81 -1.52 13.36
CA SER A 76 -3.21 -1.96 13.36
C SER A 76 -3.96 -1.53 12.09
N ASP A 77 -3.53 -0.41 11.50
CA ASP A 77 -4.10 0.23 10.33
C ASP A 77 -3.75 -0.50 9.01
N GLN A 78 -2.60 -1.19 8.93
CA GLN A 78 -2.26 -2.02 7.77
C GLN A 78 -3.19 -3.23 7.67
N TRP A 79 -3.49 -3.88 8.80
CA TRP A 79 -4.48 -4.97 8.83
C TRP A 79 -5.86 -4.47 8.38
N LEU A 80 -6.26 -3.27 8.81
CA LEU A 80 -7.53 -2.66 8.41
C LEU A 80 -7.59 -2.37 6.90
N THR A 81 -6.48 -1.96 6.31
CA THR A 81 -6.33 -1.71 4.86
C THR A 81 -6.45 -3.01 4.06
N TYR A 82 -5.74 -4.07 4.46
CA TYR A 82 -5.86 -5.37 3.80
C TYR A 82 -7.25 -6.00 3.98
N ALA A 83 -7.84 -5.90 5.16
CA ALA A 83 -9.17 -6.44 5.45
C ALA A 83 -10.27 -5.72 4.65
N SER A 84 -10.20 -4.39 4.54
CA SER A 84 -11.16 -3.61 3.75
C SER A 84 -11.01 -3.88 2.25
N GLY A 85 -9.79 -3.97 1.74
CA GLY A 85 -9.53 -4.36 0.34
C GLY A 85 -10.04 -5.76 0.00
N ALA A 86 -9.76 -6.75 0.85
CA ALA A 86 -10.25 -8.12 0.66
C ALA A 86 -11.79 -8.20 0.71
N THR A 87 -12.43 -7.46 1.63
CA THR A 87 -13.89 -7.41 1.76
C THR A 87 -14.54 -6.76 0.54
N MET A 88 -13.95 -5.68 0.02
CA MET A 88 -14.41 -5.01 -1.20
C MET A 88 -14.38 -5.97 -2.41
N ILE A 89 -13.25 -6.63 -2.64
CA ILE A 89 -13.11 -7.57 -3.76
C ILE A 89 -14.08 -8.76 -3.58
N GLY A 90 -14.11 -9.35 -2.39
CA GLY A 90 -14.96 -10.50 -2.09
C GLY A 90 -16.45 -10.20 -2.24
N SER A 91 -16.92 -9.05 -1.73
CA SER A 91 -18.32 -8.63 -1.85
C SER A 91 -18.70 -8.31 -3.30
N GLY A 92 -17.81 -7.71 -4.08
CA GLY A 92 -18.01 -7.47 -5.52
C GLY A 92 -18.17 -8.77 -6.31
N VAL A 93 -17.27 -9.75 -6.10
CA VAL A 93 -17.35 -11.07 -6.74
C VAL A 93 -18.62 -11.81 -6.33
N LEU A 94 -18.97 -11.79 -5.04
CA LEU A 94 -20.18 -12.43 -4.53
C LEU A 94 -21.45 -11.79 -5.13
N SER A 95 -21.48 -10.46 -5.27
CA SER A 95 -22.59 -9.74 -5.91
C SER A 95 -22.75 -10.16 -7.37
N ALA A 96 -21.65 -10.20 -8.12
CA ALA A 96 -21.66 -10.65 -9.51
C ALA A 96 -22.17 -12.09 -9.65
N TYR A 97 -21.71 -12.99 -8.77
CA TYR A 97 -22.16 -14.39 -8.75
C TYR A 97 -23.66 -14.52 -8.42
N LEU A 98 -24.15 -13.77 -7.43
CA LEU A 98 -25.57 -13.77 -7.06
C LEU A 98 -26.44 -13.21 -8.18
N LYS A 99 -25.99 -12.16 -8.86
CA LYS A 99 -26.70 -11.55 -9.99
C LYS A 99 -26.75 -12.47 -11.21
N ASP A 100 -25.65 -13.16 -11.51
CA ASP A 100 -25.59 -14.17 -12.56
C ASP A 100 -26.52 -15.36 -12.27
N ARG A 101 -26.61 -15.78 -11.00
CA ARG A 101 -27.58 -16.79 -10.57
C ARG A 101 -29.02 -16.29 -10.64
N ALA A 102 -29.28 -15.01 -10.33
CA ALA A 102 -30.60 -14.40 -10.45
C ALA A 102 -31.07 -14.34 -11.90
N ASN A 103 -30.20 -13.95 -12.83
CA ASN A 103 -30.49 -13.94 -14.25
C ASN A 103 -30.86 -15.33 -14.77
N ARG A 104 -30.12 -16.38 -14.39
CA ARG A 104 -30.47 -17.76 -14.77
C ARG A 104 -31.87 -18.18 -14.29
N GLU A 105 -32.25 -17.80 -13.08
CA GLU A 105 -33.56 -18.13 -12.53
C GLU A 105 -34.68 -17.30 -13.19
N PHE A 106 -34.37 -16.07 -13.59
CA PHE A 106 -35.27 -15.20 -14.36
C PHE A 106 -35.47 -15.69 -15.79
N ASP A 107 -34.42 -16.19 -16.45
CA ASP A 107 -34.52 -16.84 -17.77
C ASP A 107 -35.38 -18.11 -17.67
N ARG A 108 -35.22 -18.86 -16.59
CA ARG A 108 -36.05 -20.03 -16.29
C ARG A 108 -37.51 -19.62 -16.11
N TYR A 109 -37.79 -18.56 -15.35
CA TYR A 109 -39.12 -17.96 -15.21
C TYR A 109 -39.72 -17.53 -16.55
N MET A 110 -38.95 -16.87 -17.41
CA MET A 110 -39.41 -16.48 -18.74
C MET A 110 -39.83 -17.70 -19.58
N SER A 111 -39.18 -18.85 -19.38
CA SER A 111 -39.54 -20.10 -20.07
C SER A 111 -40.72 -20.86 -19.43
N THR A 112 -40.83 -20.91 -18.11
CA THR A 112 -41.83 -21.73 -17.39
C THR A 112 -43.05 -20.95 -16.92
N LYS A 113 -42.98 -19.62 -16.87
CA LYS A 113 -43.97 -18.70 -16.26
C LYS A 113 -44.34 -19.05 -14.81
N ASP A 114 -43.50 -19.80 -14.10
CA ASP A 114 -43.78 -20.27 -12.75
C ASP A 114 -43.52 -19.16 -11.70
N PRO A 115 -44.54 -18.68 -10.97
CA PRO A 115 -44.41 -17.58 -10.01
C PRO A 115 -43.39 -17.83 -8.88
N GLY A 116 -43.01 -19.09 -8.60
CA GLY A 116 -41.96 -19.41 -7.62
C GLY A 116 -40.59 -18.80 -7.99
N SER A 117 -40.26 -18.76 -9.29
CA SER A 117 -38.97 -18.28 -9.81
C SER A 117 -38.81 -16.75 -9.70
N LEU A 118 -39.92 -16.01 -9.74
CA LEU A 118 -39.93 -14.55 -9.58
C LEU A 118 -39.60 -14.12 -8.14
N SER A 119 -40.04 -14.92 -7.15
CA SER A 119 -39.75 -14.68 -5.73
C SER A 119 -38.28 -14.93 -5.38
N ALA A 120 -37.66 -15.93 -6.01
CA ALA A 120 -36.25 -16.27 -5.83
C ALA A 120 -35.34 -15.19 -6.43
N THR A 121 -35.66 -14.70 -7.62
CA THR A 121 -34.94 -13.62 -8.30
C THR A 121 -34.91 -12.35 -7.43
N ARG A 122 -36.05 -11.95 -6.86
CA ARG A 122 -36.15 -10.77 -5.98
C ARG A 122 -35.32 -10.88 -4.71
N ARG A 123 -35.14 -12.08 -4.15
CA ARG A 123 -34.29 -12.32 -2.99
C ARG A 123 -32.81 -12.22 -3.36
N LEU A 124 -32.43 -12.78 -4.50
CA LEU A 124 -31.06 -12.72 -5.00
C LEU A 124 -30.65 -11.28 -5.37
N ASP A 125 -31.54 -10.52 -6.00
CA ASP A 125 -31.29 -9.10 -6.33
C ASP A 125 -31.10 -8.23 -5.08
N LYS A 126 -31.89 -8.45 -4.03
CA LYS A 126 -31.70 -7.76 -2.74
C LYS A 126 -30.36 -8.11 -2.11
N GLY A 127 -29.93 -9.37 -2.21
CA GLY A 127 -28.61 -9.81 -1.75
C GLY A 127 -27.47 -9.16 -2.55
N ALA A 128 -27.61 -9.08 -3.87
CA ALA A 128 -26.64 -8.41 -4.74
C ALA A 128 -26.54 -6.90 -4.45
N ALA A 129 -27.67 -6.23 -4.21
CA ALA A 129 -27.72 -4.82 -3.82
C ALA A 129 -27.06 -4.58 -2.45
N ALA A 130 -27.31 -5.46 -1.47
CA ALA A 130 -26.67 -5.37 -0.15
C ALA A 130 -25.14 -5.58 -0.25
N ALA A 131 -24.70 -6.56 -1.04
CA ALA A 131 -23.28 -6.80 -1.27
C ALA A 131 -22.60 -5.62 -1.97
N LEU A 132 -23.28 -4.96 -2.92
CA LEU A 132 -22.80 -3.73 -3.55
C LEU A 132 -22.69 -2.57 -2.55
N ALA A 133 -23.68 -2.38 -1.69
CA ALA A 133 -23.62 -1.36 -0.64
C ALA A 133 -22.43 -1.59 0.30
N VAL A 134 -22.21 -2.84 0.72
CA VAL A 134 -21.03 -3.22 1.53
C VAL A 134 -19.74 -2.91 0.77
N SER A 135 -19.64 -3.28 -0.50
CA SER A 135 -18.47 -2.97 -1.33
C SER A 135 -18.18 -1.46 -1.42
N GLN A 136 -19.22 -0.63 -1.55
CA GLN A 136 -19.06 0.83 -1.62
C GLN A 136 -18.61 1.42 -0.28
N ILE A 137 -19.15 0.92 0.84
CA ILE A 137 -18.72 1.33 2.18
C ILE A 137 -17.26 0.93 2.42
N SER A 138 -16.88 -0.30 2.07
CA SER A 138 -15.48 -0.76 2.18
C SER A 138 -14.53 0.07 1.33
N PHE A 139 -14.94 0.46 0.12
CA PHE A 139 -14.16 1.36 -0.73
C PHE A 139 -13.99 2.75 -0.09
N ALA A 140 -15.06 3.32 0.45
CA ALA A 140 -15.00 4.63 1.12
C ALA A 140 -14.05 4.61 2.33
N ILE A 141 -14.08 3.54 3.14
CA ILE A 141 -13.16 3.35 4.27
C ILE A 141 -11.71 3.24 3.77
N LEU A 142 -11.46 2.43 2.74
CA LEU A 142 -10.12 2.23 2.20
C LEU A 142 -9.56 3.53 1.58
N ALA A 143 -10.39 4.28 0.85
CA ALA A 143 -10.02 5.59 0.32
C ALA A 143 -9.70 6.60 1.43
N TYR A 144 -10.47 6.60 2.52
CA TYR A 144 -10.21 7.46 3.67
C TYR A 144 -8.87 7.11 4.34
N ILE A 145 -8.61 5.83 4.60
CA ILE A 145 -7.35 5.38 5.22
C ILE A 145 -6.16 5.82 4.38
N LEU A 146 -6.19 5.56 3.06
CA LEU A 146 -5.11 5.92 2.13
C LEU A 146 -4.89 7.42 1.99
N LEU A 147 -5.93 8.25 2.14
CA LEU A 147 -5.80 9.71 2.10
C LEU A 147 -5.32 10.29 3.44
N SER A 148 -5.60 9.59 4.54
CA SER A 148 -5.19 9.99 5.89
C SER A 148 -3.76 9.56 6.27
N GLU A 149 -3.14 8.72 5.44
CA GLU A 149 -1.73 8.31 5.52
C GLU A 149 -0.81 9.37 4.90
#